data_AF-A0A2E0RRI6-F1
#
_entry.id   AF-A0A2E0RRI6-F1
#
_cell.length_a   1.000
_cell.length_b   1.000
_cell.length_c   1.000
_cell.angle_alpha   90.00
_cell.angle_beta   90.00
_cell.angle_gamma   90.00
#
_symmetry.space_group_name_H-M   'P 1'
#
loop_
_entity.id
_entity.type
_entity.pdbx_description
1 polymer ?
#
loop_
_entity_poly.entity_id
_entity_poly.type
_entity_poly.pdbx_seq_one_letter_code
_entity_poly.pdbx_strand_id
1 'polypeptide(L)'
;MSLLLETPDTVGMATASEFRMIATLLDEVRGQFHHVAEQLTDLDVDGSLSGPVRSAVDATLGVTIANLRTATIDLEQQALEARYRASVCDAYTEMYRRFLRSDDVDRVAPRRPASWVRYG
;
A
#
# COMPACT_ATOMS: atom_id res chain seq x y z
N MET A 1 -35.55 -3.92 -19.78
CA MET A 1 -34.87 -2.61 -19.70
C MET A 1 -33.89 -2.73 -18.54
N SER A 2 -32.64 -3.13 -18.82
CA SER A 2 -31.66 -3.44 -17.79
C SER A 2 -31.01 -2.15 -17.31
N LEU A 3 -31.20 -1.82 -16.03
CA LEU A 3 -30.45 -0.77 -15.36
C LEU A 3 -29.00 -1.25 -15.23
N LEU A 4 -28.14 -0.72 -16.10
CA LEU A 4 -26.70 -0.70 -15.87
C LEU A 4 -26.49 0.11 -14.60
N LEU A 5 -26.28 -0.58 -13.48
CA LEU A 5 -25.70 0.02 -12.28
C LEU A 5 -24.31 0.51 -12.68
N GLU A 6 -24.20 1.78 -13.06
CA GLU A 6 -22.95 2.52 -13.05
C GLU A 6 -22.41 2.39 -11.63
N THR A 7 -21.34 1.60 -11.49
CA THR A 7 -20.51 1.62 -10.29
C THR A 7 -20.16 3.07 -10.00
N PRO A 8 -20.45 3.60 -8.80
CA PRO A 8 -20.16 5.00 -8.49
C PRO A 8 -18.68 5.25 -8.80
N ASP A 9 -18.43 6.29 -9.60
CA ASP A 9 -17.09 6.72 -10.00
C ASP A 9 -16.21 6.86 -8.74
N THR A 10 -15.38 5.86 -8.48
CA THR A 10 -14.32 5.89 -7.46
C THR A 10 -13.07 6.57 -8.03
N VAL A 11 -13.25 7.53 -8.95
CA VAL A 11 -12.16 8.22 -9.63
C VAL A 11 -11.36 9.00 -8.58
N GLY A 12 -10.20 8.46 -8.20
CA GLY A 12 -9.28 9.02 -7.22
C GLY A 12 -9.24 8.34 -5.85
N MET A 13 -10.03 7.30 -5.58
CA MET A 13 -9.86 6.48 -4.37
C MET A 13 -8.97 5.27 -4.67
N ALA A 14 -7.90 5.11 -3.89
CA ALA A 14 -7.01 3.97 -4.01
C ALA A 14 -7.77 2.64 -3.81
N THR A 15 -7.68 1.77 -4.80
CA THR A 15 -8.29 0.45 -4.88
C THR A 15 -7.46 -0.59 -4.13
N ALA A 16 -8.07 -1.72 -3.78
CA ALA A 16 -7.36 -2.85 -3.19
C ALA A 16 -6.19 -3.33 -4.08
N SER A 17 -6.36 -3.30 -5.41
CA SER A 17 -5.30 -3.61 -6.37
C SER A 17 -4.12 -2.65 -6.31
N GLU A 18 -4.36 -1.35 -6.17
CA GLU A 18 -3.29 -0.35 -6.06
C GLU A 18 -2.52 -0.53 -4.75
N PHE A 19 -3.20 -0.77 -3.63
CA PHE A 19 -2.52 -1.06 -2.36
C PHE A 19 -1.70 -2.36 -2.39
N ARG A 20 -2.18 -3.41 -3.06
CA ARG A 20 -1.38 -4.63 -3.27
C ARG A 20 -0.15 -4.35 -4.14
N MET A 21 -0.29 -3.56 -5.21
CA MET A 21 0.83 -3.16 -6.06
C MET A 21 1.87 -2.36 -5.29
N ILE A 22 1.42 -1.39 -4.47
CA ILE A 22 2.30 -0.63 -3.57
C ILE A 22 3.06 -1.56 -2.64
N ALA A 23 2.37 -2.52 -2.00
CA ALA A 23 3.03 -3.48 -1.11
C ALA A 23 4.11 -4.30 -1.85
N THR A 24 3.83 -4.78 -3.06
CA THR A 24 4.81 -5.52 -3.87
C THR A 24 6.03 -4.66 -4.23
N LEU A 25 5.84 -3.41 -4.62
CA LEU A 25 6.94 -2.49 -4.92
C LEU A 25 7.78 -2.20 -3.68
N LEU A 26 7.15 -2.00 -2.52
CA LEU A 26 7.86 -1.78 -1.26
C LEU A 26 8.68 -3.00 -0.85
N ASP A 27 8.16 -4.23 -1.04
CA ASP A 27 8.91 -5.46 -0.80
C ASP A 27 10.13 -5.58 -1.73
N GLU A 28 9.99 -5.21 -3.00
CA GLU A 28 11.08 -5.24 -3.98
C GLU A 28 12.19 -4.25 -3.61
N VAL A 29 11.84 -3.00 -3.31
CA VAL A 29 12.80 -1.97 -2.89
C VAL A 29 13.48 -2.39 -1.58
N ARG A 30 12.73 -2.97 -0.63
CA ARG A 30 13.30 -3.51 0.60
C ARG A 30 14.34 -4.59 0.32
N GLY A 31 14.05 -5.50 -0.61
CA GLY A 31 14.99 -6.54 -1.03
C GLY A 31 16.29 -5.97 -1.60
N GLN A 32 16.20 -4.92 -2.42
CA GLN A 32 17.36 -4.22 -2.96
C GLN A 32 18.20 -3.56 -1.86
N PHE A 33 17.56 -2.87 -0.90
CA PHE A 33 18.28 -2.23 0.21
C PHE A 33 18.94 -3.25 1.12
N HIS A 34 18.29 -4.40 1.36
CA HIS A 34 18.88 -5.47 2.13
C HIS A 34 20.12 -6.03 1.43
N HIS A 35 20.05 -6.27 0.12
CA HIS A 35 21.19 -6.75 -0.67
C HIS A 35 22.37 -5.78 -0.65
N VAL A 36 22.13 -4.48 -0.78
CA VAL A 36 23.20 -3.47 -0.67
C VAL A 36 23.79 -3.45 0.74
N ALA A 37 22.96 -3.57 1.77
CA ALA A 37 23.44 -3.62 3.15
C ALA A 37 24.29 -4.87 3.44
N GLU A 38 23.95 -6.02 2.85
CA GLU A 38 24.76 -7.25 2.91
C GLU A 38 26.11 -7.05 2.22
N GLN A 39 26.14 -6.55 0.98
CA GLN A 39 27.38 -6.27 0.24
C GLN A 39 28.31 -5.32 1.01
N LEU A 40 27.75 -4.26 1.60
CA LEU A 40 28.53 -3.32 2.42
C LEU A 40 29.02 -3.94 3.74
N THR A 41 28.26 -4.87 4.31
CA THR A 41 28.67 -5.60 5.52
C THR A 41 29.79 -6.57 5.20
N ASP A 42 29.71 -7.31 4.08
CA ASP A 42 30.75 -8.24 3.65
C ASP A 42 32.08 -7.51 3.38
N LEU A 43 32.01 -6.35 2.73
CA LEU A 43 33.19 -5.48 2.52
C LEU A 43 33.83 -5.00 3.83
N ASP A 44 33.02 -4.80 4.89
CA ASP A 44 33.47 -4.38 6.22
C ASP A 44 34.10 -5.54 7.01
N VAL A 45 33.54 -6.76 6.89
CA VAL A 45 33.99 -7.97 7.58
C VAL A 45 35.33 -8.48 7.04
N ASP A 46 35.57 -8.38 5.73
CA ASP A 46 36.84 -8.77 5.10
C ASP A 46 38.02 -7.84 5.44
N GLY A 47 37.82 -6.84 6.31
CA GLY A 47 38.86 -5.88 6.72
C GLY A 47 39.29 -4.92 5.60
N SER A 48 38.58 -4.92 4.48
CA SER A 48 38.88 -4.11 3.29
C SER A 48 38.50 -2.63 3.48
N LEU A 49 37.53 -2.35 4.36
CA LEU A 49 37.09 -1.00 4.68
C LEU A 49 37.76 -0.49 5.96
N SER A 50 38.95 0.10 5.83
CA SER A 50 39.48 0.95 6.91
C SER A 50 38.53 2.13 7.19
N GLY A 51 38.50 2.65 8.42
CA GLY A 51 37.61 3.76 8.81
C GLY A 51 37.54 4.95 7.83
N PRO A 52 38.67 5.40 7.22
CA PRO A 52 38.66 6.42 6.17
C PRO A 52 37.96 5.99 4.88
N VAL A 53 38.10 4.72 4.47
CA VAL A 53 37.47 4.18 3.26
C VAL A 53 35.96 4.01 3.49
N ARG A 54 35.56 3.56 4.69
CA ARG A 54 34.15 3.51 5.08
C ARG A 54 33.50 4.89 5.05
N SER A 55 34.17 5.90 5.60
CA SER A 55 33.69 7.28 5.57
C SER A 55 33.60 7.85 4.15
N ALA A 56 34.55 7.49 3.26
CA ALA A 56 34.49 7.87 1.84
C ALA A 56 33.35 7.17 1.08
N VAL A 57 33.09 5.89 1.38
CA VAL A 57 31.96 5.13 0.82
C VAL A 57 30.64 5.73 1.30
N ASP A 58 30.49 6.01 2.59
CA ASP A 58 29.30 6.65 3.15
C ASP A 58 29.08 8.05 2.54
N ALA A 59 30.15 8.82 2.33
CA ALA A 59 30.08 10.14 1.70
C ALA A 59 29.73 10.07 0.20
N THR A 60 30.19 9.03 -0.50
CA THR A 60 29.95 8.84 -1.94
C THR A 60 28.54 8.31 -2.20
N LEU A 61 28.08 7.36 -1.40
CA LEU A 61 26.74 6.79 -1.51
C LEU A 61 25.70 7.72 -0.89
N GLY A 62 26.10 8.59 0.03
CA GLY A 62 25.19 9.45 0.79
C GLY A 62 24.31 8.68 1.78
N VAL A 63 24.57 7.39 1.98
CA VAL A 63 23.76 6.49 2.81
C VAL A 63 24.69 5.57 3.59
N THR A 64 24.47 5.47 4.91
CA THR A 64 25.21 4.56 5.79
C THR A 64 24.49 3.20 5.89
N ILE A 65 25.22 2.16 6.29
CA ILE A 65 24.62 0.83 6.58
C ILE A 65 23.49 0.95 7.62
N ALA A 66 23.66 1.81 8.63
CA ALA A 66 22.61 2.06 9.63
C ALA A 66 21.36 2.68 8.99
N ASN A 67 21.51 3.64 8.08
CA ASN A 67 20.40 4.25 7.36
C ASN A 67 19.68 3.24 6.47
N LEU A 68 20.41 2.35 5.78
CA LEU A 68 19.81 1.28 4.98
C LEU A 68 18.98 0.32 5.83
N ARG A 69 19.48 -0.08 7.01
CA ARG A 69 18.75 -0.95 7.94
C ARG A 69 17.48 -0.29 8.46
N THR A 70 17.56 0.98 8.87
CA THR A 70 16.36 1.73 9.29
C THR A 70 15.35 1.82 8.14
N ALA A 71 15.80 2.16 6.93
CA ALA A 71 14.93 2.22 5.76
C ALA A 71 14.26 0.87 5.44
N THR A 72 14.95 -0.26 5.61
CA THR A 72 14.33 -1.59 5.41
C THR A 72 13.18 -1.87 6.39
N ILE A 73 13.30 -1.42 7.64
CA ILE A 73 12.24 -1.57 8.66
C ILE A 73 11.06 -0.68 8.30
N ASP A 74 11.31 0.58 7.91
CA ASP A 74 10.26 1.51 7.50
C ASP A 74 9.50 1.00 6.27
N LEU A 75 10.21 0.49 5.26
CA LEU A 75 9.61 -0.09 4.05
C LEU A 75 8.75 -1.32 4.38
N GLU A 76 9.19 -2.17 5.30
CA GLU A 76 8.39 -3.32 5.77
C GLU A 76 7.11 -2.87 6.47
N GLN A 77 7.19 -1.86 7.35
CA GLN A 77 6.02 -1.32 8.01
C GLN A 77 5.02 -0.73 7.01
N GLN A 78 5.51 0.01 6.01
CA GLN A 78 4.67 0.57 4.94
C GLN A 78 4.04 -0.53 4.07
N ALA A 79 4.76 -1.61 3.77
CA ALA A 79 4.23 -2.74 3.01
C ALA A 79 3.11 -3.46 3.77
N LEU A 80 3.28 -3.65 5.09
CA LEU A 80 2.25 -4.21 5.96
C LEU A 80 1.00 -3.31 6.01
N GLU A 81 1.19 -2.00 6.16
CA GLU A 81 0.08 -1.04 6.14
C GLU A 81 -0.67 -1.06 4.81
N ALA A 82 0.04 -1.12 3.68
CA ALA A 82 -0.56 -1.21 2.35
C ALA A 82 -1.40 -2.50 2.20
N ARG A 83 -0.89 -3.65 2.64
CA ARG A 83 -1.67 -4.92 2.64
C ARG A 83 -2.91 -4.84 3.53
N TYR A 84 -2.80 -4.19 4.69
CA TYR A 84 -3.95 -3.96 5.56
C TYR A 84 -5.00 -3.05 4.90
N ARG A 85 -4.59 -1.97 4.25
CA ARG A 85 -5.52 -1.11 3.50
C ARG A 85 -6.20 -1.86 2.36
N ALA A 86 -5.47 -2.73 1.66
CA ALA A 86 -6.06 -3.59 0.63
C ALA A 86 -7.15 -4.52 1.18
N SER A 87 -6.93 -5.15 2.34
CA SER A 87 -7.92 -6.04 2.95
C SER A 87 -9.17 -5.30 3.43
N VAL A 88 -9.02 -4.05 3.91
CA VAL A 88 -10.15 -3.18 4.25
C VAL A 88 -10.96 -2.83 3.00
N CYS A 89 -10.31 -2.48 1.90
CA CYS A 89 -10.99 -2.23 0.62
C CYS A 89 -11.76 -3.45 0.12
N ASP A 90 -11.18 -4.65 0.22
CA ASP A 90 -11.85 -5.90 -0.15
C ASP A 90 -13.08 -6.17 0.73
N ALA A 91 -12.95 -6.01 2.05
CA ALA A 91 -14.04 -6.19 2.99
C ALA A 91 -15.20 -5.22 2.73
N TYR A 92 -14.87 -3.95 2.46
CA TYR A 92 -15.86 -2.93 2.11
C TYR A 92 -16.58 -3.26 0.80
N THR A 93 -15.82 -3.66 -0.23
CA THR A 93 -16.36 -4.06 -1.53
C THR A 93 -17.30 -5.24 -1.38
N GLU A 94 -16.93 -6.25 -0.58
CA GLU A 94 -17.76 -7.44 -0.36
C GLU A 94 -19.01 -7.13 0.47
N MET A 95 -18.91 -6.29 1.50
CA MET A 95 -20.08 -5.80 2.23
C MET A 95 -21.05 -5.05 1.32
N TYR A 96 -20.54 -4.18 0.46
CA TYR A 96 -21.37 -3.44 -0.49
C TYR A 96 -22.05 -4.36 -1.51
N ARG A 97 -21.33 -5.35 -2.05
CA ARG A 97 -21.93 -6.39 -2.91
C ARG A 97 -23.03 -7.16 -2.21
N ARG A 98 -22.82 -7.56 -0.95
CA ARG A 98 -23.82 -8.27 -0.15
C ARG A 98 -25.05 -7.41 0.12
N PHE A 99 -24.86 -6.13 0.40
CA PHE A 99 -25.95 -5.17 0.56
C PHE A 99 -26.79 -5.06 -0.72
N LEU A 100 -26.14 -4.87 -1.88
CA LEU A 100 -26.82 -4.78 -3.18
C LEU A 100 -27.53 -6.07 -3.62
N ARG A 101 -27.04 -7.24 -3.19
CA ARG A 101 -27.64 -8.55 -3.48
C ARG A 101 -28.69 -8.99 -2.47
N SER A 102 -28.91 -8.25 -1.38
CA SER A 102 -29.93 -8.60 -0.41
C SER A 102 -31.31 -8.37 -1.03
N ASP A 103 -32.15 -9.41 -1.06
CA ASP A 103 -33.58 -9.35 -1.43
C ASP A 103 -34.36 -8.26 -0.65
N ASP A 104 -33.80 -7.74 0.44
CA ASP A 104 -34.35 -6.60 1.17
C ASP A 104 -34.32 -5.29 0.35
N VAL A 105 -33.40 -5.11 -0.59
CA VAL A 105 -33.36 -3.91 -1.46
C VAL A 105 -34.56 -3.90 -2.40
N ASP A 106 -34.99 -5.05 -2.90
CA ASP A 106 -36.17 -5.19 -3.77
C ASP A 106 -37.50 -5.22 -2.98
N ARG A 107 -37.46 -5.60 -1.68
CA ARG A 107 -38.64 -5.57 -0.79
C ARG A 107 -38.91 -4.22 -0.16
N VAL A 108 -37.93 -3.33 -0.10
CA VAL A 108 -38.13 -1.96 0.38
C VAL A 108 -38.72 -1.14 -0.75
N ALA A 109 -40.04 -0.98 -0.75
CA ALA A 109 -40.71 0.00 -1.62
C ALA A 109 -39.96 1.34 -1.54
N PRO A 110 -39.68 2.02 -2.67
CA PRO A 110 -38.92 3.26 -2.68
C PRO A 110 -39.58 4.23 -1.69
N ARG A 111 -38.92 4.44 -0.55
CA ARG A 111 -39.38 5.42 0.43
C ARG A 111 -39.23 6.76 -0.26
N ARG A 112 -40.34 7.51 -0.35
CA ARG A 112 -40.31 8.89 -0.85
C ARG A 112 -39.11 9.60 -0.21
N PRO A 113 -38.32 10.35 -0.98
CA PRO A 113 -37.19 11.09 -0.43
C PRO A 113 -37.66 11.87 0.79
N ALA A 114 -36.82 11.92 1.83
CA ALA A 114 -37.12 12.71 3.01
C ALA A 114 -37.43 14.15 2.56
N SER A 115 -38.44 14.79 3.17
CA SER A 115 -39.02 16.07 2.71
C SER A 115 -38.04 17.25 2.61
N TRP A 116 -36.82 17.08 3.12
CA TRP A 116 -35.73 18.06 3.07
C TRP A 116 -34.77 17.85 1.88
N VAL A 117 -34.86 16.74 1.14
CA VAL A 117 -34.12 16.53 -0.11
C VAL A 117 -34.87 17.24 -1.24
N ARG A 118 -34.41 18.44 -1.62
CA ARG A 118 -34.87 19.15 -2.80
C ARG A 118 -33.97 18.78 -3.98
N TYR A 119 -34.56 18.25 -5.05
CA TYR A 119 -33.88 18.18 -6.34
C TYR A 119 -33.83 19.60 -6.92
N GLY A 120 -32.62 20.11 -7.12
CA GLY A 120 -32.35 21.27 -7.96
C GLY A 120 -32.14 20.84 -9.40
#